data_AF-A0A2P6JNX0-F1
#
_entry.id   AF-A0A2P6JNX0-F1
#
_cell.length_a   1.000
_cell.length_b   1.000
_cell.length_c   1.000
_cell.angle_alpha   90.00
_cell.angle_beta   90.00
_cell.angle_gamma   90.00
#
_symmetry.space_group_name_H-M   'P 1'
#
loop_
_entity.id
_entity.type
_entity.pdbx_description
1 polymer ?
#
loop_
_entity_poly.entity_id
_entity_poly.type
_entity_poly.pdbx_seq_one_letter_code
_entity_poly.pdbx_strand_id
1 'polypeptide(L)' 'MKSSIALYQALKSIDISDERATAVVDAVEADMATHLVTKADLKTELKDLELRLTIRMGLMLSAVVGIMLAGMRYML' A
#
# COMPACT_ATOMS: atom_id res chain seq x y z
N MET A 1 6.43 -2.60 -20.63
CA MET A 1 7.19 -2.53 -21.89
C MET A 1 6.37 -2.81 -23.16
N LYS A 2 5.58 -3.90 -23.29
CA LYS A 2 4.78 -4.11 -24.54
C LYS A 2 3.62 -3.10 -24.72
N SER A 3 3.02 -2.64 -23.62
CA SER A 3 1.89 -1.69 -23.63
C SER A 3 2.26 -0.30 -24.16
N SER A 4 3.41 0.23 -23.74
CA SER A 4 3.89 1.56 -24.15
C SER A 4 4.24 1.62 -25.65
N ILE A 5 4.80 0.54 -26.19
CA ILE A 5 5.09 0.42 -27.62
C ILE A 5 3.80 0.35 -28.47
N ALA A 6 2.78 -0.37 -28.00
CA ALA A 6 1.49 -0.45 -28.68
C ALA A 6 0.74 0.90 -28.66
N LEU A 7 0.81 1.64 -27.56
CA LEU A 7 0.19 2.97 -27.43
C LEU A 7 0.87 4.00 -28.33
N TYR A 8 2.21 3.98 -28.40
CA TYR A 8 2.97 4.82 -29.31
C TYR A 8 2.61 4.57 -30.79
N GLN A 9 2.49 3.29 -31.18
CA GLN A 9 2.06 2.93 -32.55
C GLN A 9 0.62 3.35 -32.84
N ALA A 10 -0.29 3.25 -31.86
CA ALA A 10 -1.67 3.70 -32.01
C ALA A 10 -1.75 5.24 -32.16
N LEU A 11 -0.97 6.00 -31.38
CA LEU A 11 -0.93 7.47 -31.49
C LEU A 11 -0.34 7.91 -32.84
N LYS A 12 0.70 7.23 -33.32
CA LYS A 12 1.27 7.45 -34.65
C LYS A 12 0.29 7.16 -35.78
N SER A 13 -0.57 6.13 -35.64
CA SER A 13 -1.60 5.81 -36.65
C SER A 13 -2.73 6.85 -36.77
N ILE A 14 -2.82 7.80 -35.82
CA ILE A 14 -3.82 8.88 -35.79
C ILE A 14 -3.20 10.23 -36.23
N ASP A 15 -2.03 10.20 -36.90
CA ASP A 15 -1.35 11.38 -37.47
C ASP A 15 -0.81 12.38 -36.42
N ILE A 16 -0.50 11.90 -35.21
CA ILE A 16 0.10 12.71 -34.14
C ILE A 16 1.63 12.70 -34.28
N SER A 17 2.28 13.88 -34.15
CA SER A 17 3.75 14.00 -34.27
C SER A 17 4.49 13.16 -33.23
N ASP A 18 5.68 12.65 -33.59
CA ASP A 18 6.49 11.75 -32.75
C ASP A 18 6.78 12.33 -31.36
N GLU A 19 6.98 13.65 -31.25
CA GLU A 19 7.17 14.34 -29.97
C GLU A 19 5.95 14.27 -29.05
N ARG A 20 4.74 14.44 -29.61
CA ARG A 20 3.50 14.39 -28.81
C ARG A 20 3.12 12.96 -28.43
N ALA A 21 3.38 11.99 -29.31
CA ALA A 21 3.14 10.58 -29.01
C ALA A 21 4.04 10.08 -27.87
N THR A 22 5.31 10.50 -27.86
CA THR A 22 6.27 10.16 -26.79
C THR A 22 5.89 10.83 -25.47
N ALA A 23 5.52 12.12 -25.50
CA ALA A 23 5.11 12.85 -24.31
C ALA A 23 3.88 12.24 -23.61
N VAL A 24 2.91 11.71 -24.38
CA VAL A 24 1.73 11.04 -23.82
C VAL A 24 2.10 9.69 -23.20
N VAL A 25 2.98 8.93 -23.84
CA VAL A 25 3.45 7.64 -23.30
C VAL A 25 4.23 7.86 -22.00
N ASP A 26 5.13 8.84 -21.97
CA ASP A 26 5.91 9.18 -20.77
C ASP A 26 5.02 9.70 -19.64
N ALA A 27 4.04 10.56 -19.94
CA ALA A 27 3.09 11.06 -18.95
C ALA A 27 2.22 9.94 -18.38
N VAL A 28 1.78 8.99 -19.21
CA VAL A 28 0.98 7.84 -18.76
C VAL A 28 1.83 6.84 -17.97
N GLU A 29 3.09 6.61 -18.35
CA GLU A 29 4.00 5.75 -17.59
C GLU A 29 4.34 6.36 -16.22
N ALA A 30 4.53 7.67 -16.16
CA ALA A 30 4.69 8.42 -14.91
C ALA A 30 3.43 8.34 -14.04
N ASP A 31 2.23 8.53 -14.63
CA ASP A 31 0.96 8.48 -13.91
C ASP A 31 0.66 7.06 -13.36
N MET A 32 0.94 6.02 -14.15
CA MET A 32 0.87 4.63 -13.70
C MET A 32 1.85 4.36 -12.56
N ALA A 33 3.07 4.91 -12.60
CA ALA A 33 4.04 4.74 -11.53
C ALA A 33 3.56 5.39 -10.20
N THR A 34 2.79 6.47 -10.25
CA THR A 34 2.20 7.12 -9.08
C THR A 34 0.95 6.44 -8.53
N HIS A 35 0.15 5.79 -9.38
CA HIS A 35 -1.12 5.18 -8.97
C HIS A 35 -1.05 3.68 -8.66
N LEU A 36 0.06 3.01 -8.98
CA LEU A 36 0.27 1.63 -8.60
C LEU A 36 0.66 1.55 -7.13
N VAL A 37 -0.29 1.15 -6.28
CA VAL A 37 0.02 0.71 -4.92
C VAL A 37 1.03 -0.43 -5.05
N THR A 38 2.26 -0.17 -4.66
CA THR A 38 3.33 -1.14 -4.90
C THR A 38 3.16 -2.30 -3.91
N LYS A 39 3.65 -3.49 -4.26
CA LYS A 39 3.70 -4.61 -3.32
C LYS A 39 4.45 -4.24 -2.03
N ALA A 40 5.37 -3.27 -2.09
CA ALA A 40 6.08 -2.77 -0.93
C ALA A 40 5.17 -1.94 0.00
N ASP A 41 4.27 -1.13 -0.56
CA ASP A 41 3.29 -0.34 0.20
C ASP A 41 2.32 -1.27 0.95
N LEU A 42 1.76 -2.27 0.27
CA LEU A 42 0.91 -3.29 0.90
C LEU A 42 1.63 -4.02 2.04
N LYS A 43 2.89 -4.40 1.82
CA LYS A 43 3.69 -5.10 2.84
C LYS A 43 3.97 -4.22 4.05
N THR A 44 4.13 -2.91 3.84
CA THR A 44 4.36 -1.94 4.91
C THR A 44 3.10 -1.73 5.72
N GLU A 45 1.95 -1.57 5.06
CA GLU A 45 0.66 -1.39 5.71
C GLU A 45 0.23 -2.63 6.50
N LEU A 46 0.46 -3.84 5.96
CA LEU A 46 0.23 -5.09 6.69
C LEU A 46 1.09 -5.18 7.96
N LYS A 47 2.37 -4.81 7.88
CA LYS A 47 3.26 -4.79 9.05
C LYS A 47 2.81 -3.80 10.13
N ASP A 48 2.36 -2.60 9.74
CA ASP A 48 1.83 -1.63 10.69
C ASP A 48 0.58 -2.18 11.38
N LEU A 49 -0.30 -2.84 10.63
CA LEU A 49 -1.51 -3.44 11.16
C LEU A 49 -1.22 -4.61 12.12
N GLU A 50 -0.28 -5.49 11.78
CA GLU A 50 0.20 -6.57 12.65
C GLU A 50 0.81 -6.04 13.95
N LEU A 51 1.62 -4.97 13.85
CA LEU A 51 2.22 -4.32 15.02
C LEU A 51 1.15 -3.74 15.95
N ARG A 52 0.20 -2.97 15.41
CA ARG A 52 -0.92 -2.41 16.18
C ARG A 52 -1.75 -3.50 16.85
N LEU A 53 -2.04 -4.58 16.14
CA LEU A 53 -2.77 -5.72 16.68
C LEU A 53 -2.01 -6.35 17.84
N THR A 54 -0.71 -6.59 17.68
CA THR A 54 0.16 -7.18 18.71
C THR A 54 0.19 -6.32 19.97
N ILE A 55 0.35 -5.00 19.81
CA ILE A 55 0.35 -4.05 20.92
C ILE A 55 -1.01 -4.08 21.64
N ARG A 56 -2.11 -4.04 20.90
CA ARG A 56 -3.47 -4.04 21.48
C ARG A 56 -3.76 -5.33 22.24
N MET A 57 -3.37 -6.48 21.68
CA MET A 57 -3.51 -7.78 22.34
C MET A 57 -2.66 -7.85 23.61
N GLY A 58 -1.42 -7.37 23.56
CA GLY A 58 -0.54 -7.30 24.74
C GLY A 58 -1.14 -6.45 25.86
N LEU A 59 -1.70 -5.29 25.53
CA LEU A 59 -2.41 -4.42 26.49
C LEU A 59 -3.67 -5.07 27.07
N MET A 60 -4.44 -5.78 26.26
CA MET A 60 -5.62 -6.50 26.75
C MET A 60 -5.23 -7.61 27.72
N LEU A 61 -4.20 -8.40 27.39
CA LEU A 61 -3.72 -9.47 28.26
C LEU A 61 -3.19 -8.92 29.59
N SER A 62 -2.40 -7.84 29.57
CA SER A 62 -1.90 -7.22 30.80
C SER A 62 -3.03 -6.63 31.66
N ALA A 63 -4.05 -6.03 31.04
CA ALA A 63 -5.23 -5.55 31.74
C ALA A 63 -5.99 -6.69 32.43
N VAL A 64 -6.21 -7.81 31.72
CA VAL A 64 -6.90 -8.99 32.28
C VAL A 64 -6.11 -9.56 33.47
N VAL A 65 -4.80 -9.74 33.32
CA VAL A 65 -3.94 -10.24 34.42
C VAL A 65 -3.93 -9.27 35.59
N GLY A 66 -3.84 -7.96 35.34
CA GLY A 66 -3.88 -6.94 36.38
C GLY A 66 -5.18 -6.95 37.18
N ILE A 67 -6.32 -7.03 36.50
CA ILE A 67 -7.65 -7.13 37.13
C ILE A 67 -7.75 -8.41 37.95
N MET A 68 -7.28 -9.55 37.41
CA MET A 68 -7.30 -10.82 38.11
C MET A 68 -6.48 -10.78 39.40
N LEU A 69 -5.26 -10.23 39.36
CA LEU A 69 -4.39 -10.07 40.53
C LEU A 69 -5.00 -9.14 41.58
N ALA A 70 -5.58 -8.01 41.15
CA ALA A 70 -6.25 -7.07 42.05
C ALA A 70 -7.47 -7.69 42.72
N GLY A 71 -8.28 -8.47 41.97
CA GLY A 71 -9.43 -9.19 42.50
C GLY A 71 -9.02 -10.25 43.54
N MET A 72 -7.97 -11.03 43.28
CA MET A 72 -7.46 -12.00 44.24
C MET A 72 -7.00 -11.36 45.55
N ARG A 73 -6.36 -10.18 45.49
CA ARG A 73 -5.93 -9.44 46.69
C ARG A 73 -7.09 -8.89 47.51
N TYR A 74 -8.25 -8.65 46.91
CA TYR A 74 -9.45 -8.22 47.65
C TYR A 74 -10.17 -9.39 48.33
N MET A 75 -9.94 -10.62 47.86
CA MET A 75 -10.61 -11.82 48.37
C MET A 75 -9.81 -12.53 49.49
N LEU A 76 -8.53 -12.18 49.67
CA LEU A 76 -7.57 -12.81 50.58
C LEU A 76 -7.19 -11.83 51.69
#